data_AF-Q2FMA9-F1
#
_entry.id   AF-Q2FMA9-F1
#
_cell.length_a   1.000
_cell.length_b   1.000
_cell.length_c   1.000
_cell.angle_alpha   90.00
_cell.angle_beta   90.00
_cell.angle_gamma   90.00
#
_symmetry.space_group_name_H-M   'P 1'
#
loop_
_entity.id
_entity.type
_entity.pdbx_description
1 polymer ?
#
loop_
_entity_poly.entity_id
_entity_poly.type
_entity_poly.pdbx_seq_one_letter_code
_entity_poly.pdbx_strand_id
1 'polypeptide(L)'
;MISSFLQIAFAAICCWVLFITIDMIWALPREGGVVGAKAIAAAVEKTGGDLRGGTMMGNIVSSPDASAGTLLAACGVYCFGIPGGLIATVLVYIGNRICYDPGYAGTTGCFLATFMVYLGTQIGIPAEFFIIGMVIAILTIQGISHRHSSRLLGAIWRIRR
;
A
#
# COMPACT_ATOMS: atom_id res chain seq x y z
N MET A 1 12.31 -23.36 -11.08
CA MET A 1 12.44 -22.97 -9.66
C MET A 1 13.20 -21.67 -9.46
N ILE A 2 14.51 -21.58 -9.78
CA ILE A 2 15.30 -20.34 -9.59
C ILE A 2 14.71 -19.13 -10.34
N SER A 3 14.26 -19.33 -11.59
CA SER A 3 13.60 -18.28 -12.39
C SER A 3 12.34 -17.73 -11.72
N SER A 4 11.52 -18.58 -11.11
CA SER A 4 10.30 -18.18 -10.41
C SER A 4 10.60 -17.30 -9.19
N PHE A 5 11.63 -17.65 -8.40
CA PHE A 5 12.06 -16.82 -7.28
C PHE A 5 12.59 -15.45 -7.72
N LEU A 6 13.34 -15.40 -8.83
CA LEU A 6 13.82 -14.14 -9.42
C LEU A 6 12.65 -13.26 -9.90
N GLN A 7 11.64 -13.85 -10.54
CA GLN A 7 10.45 -13.11 -10.98
C GLN A 7 9.62 -12.59 -9.81
N ILE A 8 9.46 -13.39 -8.74
CA ILE A 8 8.79 -12.95 -7.51
C ILE A 8 9.59 -11.81 -6.85
N ALA A 9 10.93 -11.93 -6.77
CA ALA A 9 11.77 -10.88 -6.20
C ALA A 9 11.68 -9.58 -7.00
N PHE A 10 11.72 -9.68 -8.33
CA PHE A 10 11.54 -8.53 -9.22
C PHE A 10 10.15 -7.90 -9.04
N ALA A 11 9.09 -8.70 -9.05
CA ALA A 11 7.73 -8.24 -8.81
C ALA A 11 7.62 -7.54 -7.45
N ALA A 12 8.16 -8.14 -6.38
CA ALA A 12 8.18 -7.55 -5.05
C ALA A 12 8.89 -6.18 -5.02
N ILE A 13 10.02 -6.04 -5.70
CA ILE A 13 10.75 -4.75 -5.79
C ILE A 13 9.90 -3.71 -6.53
N CYS A 14 9.31 -4.06 -7.68
CA CYS A 14 8.44 -3.15 -8.42
C CYS A 14 7.23 -2.70 -7.59
N CYS A 15 6.57 -3.65 -6.92
CA CYS A 15 5.47 -3.41 -5.99
C CYS A 15 5.88 -2.48 -4.84
N TRP A 16 7.03 -2.74 -4.23
CA TRP A 16 7.58 -1.96 -3.12
C TRP A 16 7.90 -0.52 -3.54
N VAL A 17 8.56 -0.34 -4.70
CA VAL A 17 8.88 0.98 -5.24
C VAL A 17 7.60 1.76 -5.56
N LEU A 18 6.63 1.13 -6.23
CA LEU A 18 5.35 1.77 -6.54
C LEU A 18 4.64 2.21 -5.26
N PHE A 19 4.55 1.31 -4.29
CA PHE A 19 3.88 1.55 -3.03
C PHE A 19 4.50 2.73 -2.26
N ILE A 20 5.83 2.73 -2.07
CA ILE A 20 6.52 3.85 -1.40
C ILE A 20 6.39 5.15 -2.18
N THR A 21 6.47 5.10 -3.51
CA THR A 21 6.37 6.30 -4.34
C THR A 21 5.01 6.96 -4.18
N ILE A 22 3.93 6.18 -4.20
CA ILE A 22 2.56 6.68 -4.04
C ILE A 22 2.35 7.24 -2.65
N ASP A 23 2.81 6.54 -1.61
CA ASP A 23 2.74 7.02 -0.23
C ASP A 23 3.51 8.33 -0.04
N MET A 24 4.67 8.48 -0.67
CA MET A 24 5.44 9.73 -0.65
C MET A 24 4.73 10.85 -1.40
N ILE A 25 4.19 10.61 -2.60
CA ILE A 25 3.52 11.65 -3.39
C ILE A 25 2.28 12.17 -2.65
N TRP A 26 1.43 11.27 -2.16
CA TRP A 26 0.14 11.62 -1.58
C TRP A 26 0.20 12.01 -0.12
N ALA A 27 1.34 11.83 0.54
CA ALA A 27 1.61 12.43 1.82
C ALA A 27 0.45 12.19 2.81
N LEU A 28 0.16 10.92 3.11
CA LEU A 28 -0.96 10.51 3.97
C LEU A 28 -1.09 11.46 5.18
N PRO A 29 -2.31 11.96 5.47
CA PRO A 29 -2.50 13.11 6.34
C PRO A 29 -1.83 12.92 7.72
N ARG A 30 -1.14 13.96 8.20
CA ARG A 30 -0.37 14.01 9.46
C ARG A 30 -1.25 13.89 10.71
N GLU A 31 -2.54 14.10 10.56
CA GLU A 31 -3.53 13.99 11.62
C GLU A 31 -4.47 12.84 11.30
N GLY A 32 -5.04 12.22 12.34
CA GLY A 32 -6.01 11.14 12.17
C GLY A 32 -7.28 11.71 11.55
N GLY A 33 -7.30 11.79 10.23
CA GLY A 33 -8.41 12.28 9.41
C GLY A 33 -9.42 11.18 9.09
N VAL A 34 -9.04 9.93 9.29
CA VAL A 34 -9.83 8.72 9.00
C VAL A 34 -10.36 8.12 10.32
N VAL A 35 -11.58 7.60 10.29
CA VAL A 35 -12.23 6.96 11.46
C VAL A 35 -11.36 5.81 11.97
N GLY A 36 -10.88 5.88 13.21
CA GLY A 36 -10.06 4.82 13.83
C GLY A 36 -8.55 5.10 13.90
N ALA A 37 -8.03 6.05 13.12
CA ALA A 37 -6.59 6.36 13.08
C ALA A 37 -6.04 6.83 14.44
N LYS A 38 -6.84 7.61 15.20
CA LYS A 38 -6.47 8.06 16.56
C LYS A 38 -6.40 6.91 17.58
N ALA A 39 -7.24 5.90 17.43
CA ALA A 39 -7.23 4.73 18.33
C ALA A 39 -5.97 3.88 18.10
N ILE A 40 -5.57 3.69 16.84
CA ILE A 40 -4.33 3.00 16.47
C ILE A 40 -3.11 3.79 16.93
N ALA A 41 -3.09 5.11 16.73
CA ALA A 41 -2.02 5.97 17.21
C ALA A 41 -1.80 5.85 18.72
N ALA A 42 -2.89 5.89 19.49
CA ALA A 42 -2.84 5.75 20.95
C ALA A 42 -2.33 4.36 21.40
N ALA A 43 -2.66 3.29 20.66
CA ALA A 43 -2.16 1.94 20.94
C ALA A 43 -0.65 1.80 20.63
N VAL A 44 -0.18 2.43 19.55
CA VAL A 44 1.23 2.46 19.15
C VAL A 44 2.06 3.30 20.13
N GLU A 45 1.52 4.42 20.61
CA GLU A 45 2.18 5.24 21.63
C GLU A 45 2.32 4.46 22.96
N LYS A 46 1.27 3.75 23.39
CA LYS A 46 1.31 2.90 24.60
C LYS A 46 2.35 1.78 24.54
N THR A 47 2.75 1.35 23.34
CA THR A 47 3.82 0.35 23.12
C THR A 47 5.19 0.99 22.88
N GLY A 48 5.31 2.31 23.08
CA GLY A 48 6.55 3.07 22.98
C GLY A 48 7.00 3.37 21.54
N GLY A 49 6.06 3.43 20.61
CA GLY A 49 6.22 3.93 19.24
C GLY A 49 6.08 5.44 19.13
N ASP A 50 6.23 5.98 17.92
CA ASP A 50 6.07 7.41 17.65
C ASP A 50 4.58 7.74 17.38
N LEU A 51 4.02 8.72 18.09
CA LEU A 51 2.59 9.07 17.96
C LEU A 51 2.21 9.54 16.54
N ARG A 52 3.10 10.27 15.87
CA ARG A 52 2.85 10.76 14.50
C ARG A 52 2.95 9.61 13.49
N GLY A 53 3.94 8.75 13.64
CA GLY A 53 4.05 7.50 12.88
C GLY A 53 2.88 6.55 13.12
N GLY A 54 2.38 6.45 14.36
CA GLY A 54 1.20 5.67 14.72
C GLY A 54 -0.10 6.23 14.13
N THR A 55 -0.22 7.56 14.01
CA THR A 55 -1.35 8.22 13.34
C THR A 55 -1.36 7.93 11.85
N MET A 56 -0.19 7.98 11.20
CA MET A 56 -0.04 7.59 9.80
C MET A 56 -0.38 6.12 9.59
N MET A 57 0.14 5.23 10.44
CA MET A 57 -0.19 3.81 10.39
C MET A 57 -1.69 3.57 10.63
N GLY A 58 -2.31 4.37 11.49
CA GLY A 58 -3.75 4.36 11.69
C GLY A 58 -4.54 4.77 10.44
N ASN A 59 -4.09 5.80 9.71
CA ASN A 59 -4.70 6.21 8.45
C ASN A 59 -4.54 5.12 7.37
N ILE A 60 -3.35 4.50 7.30
CA ILE A 60 -3.06 3.37 6.40
C ILE A 60 -3.98 2.19 6.67
N VAL A 61 -4.17 1.80 7.93
CA VAL A 61 -4.97 0.62 8.30
C VAL A 61 -6.47 0.90 8.21
N SER A 62 -6.89 2.15 8.45
CA SER A 62 -8.32 2.51 8.51
C SER A 62 -8.91 2.96 7.18
N SER A 63 -8.10 3.06 6.12
CA SER A 63 -8.54 3.44 4.77
C SER A 63 -7.96 2.46 3.73
N PRO A 64 -8.54 2.40 2.52
CA PRO A 64 -7.88 1.74 1.41
C PRO A 64 -6.67 2.59 1.00
N ASP A 65 -5.55 2.33 1.64
CA ASP A 65 -4.28 2.97 1.35
C ASP A 65 -3.68 2.45 0.03
N ALA A 66 -2.52 2.98 -0.34
CA ALA A 66 -1.84 2.51 -1.54
C ALA A 66 -1.55 1.00 -1.49
N SER A 67 -1.34 0.40 -0.31
CA SER A 67 -1.09 -1.04 -0.20
C SER A 67 -2.33 -1.91 -0.45
N ALA A 68 -3.48 -1.55 0.12
CA ALA A 68 -4.74 -2.25 -0.13
C ALA A 68 -5.17 -2.08 -1.60
N GLY A 69 -5.00 -0.87 -2.15
CA GLY A 69 -5.33 -0.58 -3.54
C GLY A 69 -4.46 -1.36 -4.54
N THR A 70 -3.15 -1.41 -4.32
CA THR A 70 -2.22 -2.11 -5.22
C THR A 70 -2.38 -3.63 -5.17
N LEU A 71 -2.70 -4.20 -4.00
CA LEU A 71 -3.03 -5.62 -3.85
C LEU A 71 -4.34 -5.97 -4.58
N LEU A 72 -5.39 -5.15 -4.40
CA LEU A 72 -6.66 -5.38 -5.07
C LEU A 72 -6.54 -5.26 -6.59
N ALA A 73 -5.70 -4.36 -7.09
CA ALA A 73 -5.37 -4.26 -8.51
C ALA A 73 -4.72 -5.55 -9.04
N ALA A 74 -3.74 -6.11 -8.32
CA ALA A 74 -3.08 -7.35 -8.72
C ALA A 74 -4.07 -8.53 -8.79
N CYS A 75 -4.96 -8.65 -7.80
CA CYS A 75 -6.04 -9.64 -7.80
C CYS A 75 -7.03 -9.41 -8.95
N GLY A 76 -7.42 -8.15 -9.20
CA GLY A 76 -8.32 -7.79 -10.30
C GLY A 76 -7.74 -8.16 -11.66
N VAL A 77 -6.46 -7.84 -11.89
CA VAL A 77 -5.75 -8.19 -13.13
C VAL A 77 -5.59 -9.71 -13.27
N TYR A 78 -5.35 -10.43 -12.19
CA TYR A 78 -5.31 -11.89 -12.19
C TYR A 78 -6.65 -12.50 -12.62
N CYS A 79 -7.77 -12.01 -12.09
CA CYS A 79 -9.09 -12.56 -12.38
C CYS A 79 -9.63 -12.18 -13.77
N PHE A 80 -9.44 -10.94 -14.20
CA PHE A 80 -10.14 -10.40 -15.38
C PHE A 80 -9.32 -9.39 -16.18
N GLY A 81 -7.99 -9.40 -16.06
CA GLY A 81 -7.10 -8.49 -16.80
C GLY A 81 -7.33 -7.01 -16.46
N ILE A 82 -7.09 -6.12 -17.44
CA ILE A 82 -7.27 -4.67 -17.25
C ILE A 82 -8.67 -4.32 -16.69
N PRO A 83 -9.78 -4.86 -17.23
CA PRO A 83 -11.10 -4.56 -16.68
C PRO A 83 -11.23 -4.90 -15.19
N GLY A 84 -10.64 -6.00 -14.74
CA GLY A 84 -10.65 -6.38 -13.31
C GLY A 84 -9.91 -5.39 -12.43
N GLY A 85 -8.74 -4.89 -12.87
CA GLY A 85 -8.00 -3.85 -12.14
C GLY A 85 -8.68 -2.47 -12.14
N LEU A 86 -9.39 -2.13 -13.22
CA LEU A 86 -10.20 -0.90 -13.28
C LEU A 86 -11.42 -0.98 -12.35
N ILE A 87 -12.09 -2.13 -12.28
CA ILE A 87 -13.16 -2.37 -11.29
C ILE A 87 -12.60 -2.25 -9.87
N ALA A 88 -11.43 -2.85 -9.59
CA ALA A 88 -10.75 -2.69 -8.31
C ALA A 88 -10.48 -1.21 -7.98
N THR A 89 -10.08 -0.41 -8.96
CA THR A 89 -9.84 1.03 -8.78
C THR A 89 -11.12 1.77 -8.37
N VAL A 90 -12.25 1.44 -8.98
CA VAL A 90 -13.55 2.02 -8.62
C VAL A 90 -13.96 1.60 -7.21
N LEU A 91 -13.78 0.32 -6.85
CA LEU A 91 -14.08 -0.18 -5.50
C LEU A 91 -13.22 0.52 -4.43
N VAL A 92 -11.93 0.69 -4.70
CA VAL A 92 -11.00 1.41 -3.83
C VAL A 92 -11.43 2.87 -3.68
N TYR A 93 -11.81 3.54 -4.78
CA TYR A 93 -12.33 4.90 -4.73
C TYR A 93 -13.58 5.02 -3.85
N ILE A 94 -14.54 4.10 -3.99
CA ILE A 94 -15.74 4.06 -3.14
C ILE A 94 -15.34 3.81 -1.67
N GLY A 95 -14.43 2.87 -1.42
CA GLY A 95 -13.91 2.56 -0.09
C GLY A 95 -13.27 3.78 0.58
N ASN A 96 -12.48 4.57 -0.15
CA ASN A 96 -11.87 5.80 0.38
C ASN A 96 -12.93 6.78 0.90
N ARG A 97 -14.07 6.91 0.19
CA ARG A 97 -15.18 7.77 0.61
C ARG A 97 -15.91 7.24 1.83
N ILE A 98 -16.13 5.93 1.90
CA ILE A 98 -16.74 5.29 3.08
C ILE A 98 -15.85 5.48 4.30
N CYS A 99 -14.53 5.35 4.15
CA CYS A 99 -13.56 5.55 5.22
C CYS A 99 -13.33 7.03 5.56
N TYR A 100 -13.94 7.97 4.83
CA TYR A 100 -13.72 9.41 5.00
C TYR A 100 -12.24 9.81 4.81
N ASP A 101 -11.52 9.11 3.92
CA ASP A 101 -10.17 9.48 3.54
C ASP A 101 -10.20 10.56 2.44
N PRO A 102 -9.70 11.79 2.71
CA PRO A 102 -9.59 12.82 1.68
C PRO A 102 -8.50 12.49 0.63
N GLY A 103 -7.63 11.53 0.93
CA GLY A 103 -6.52 11.10 0.08
C GLY A 103 -6.95 10.25 -1.13
N TYR A 104 -6.10 10.28 -2.15
CA TYR A 104 -6.23 9.45 -3.36
C TYR A 104 -5.11 8.42 -3.48
N ALA A 105 -4.34 8.17 -2.41
CA ALA A 105 -3.20 7.25 -2.40
C ALA A 105 -3.63 5.84 -2.84
N GLY A 106 -4.70 5.30 -2.25
CA GLY A 106 -5.26 4.00 -2.65
C GLY A 106 -5.74 3.96 -4.09
N THR A 107 -6.54 4.94 -4.52
CA THR A 107 -7.10 4.96 -5.88
C THR A 107 -6.02 5.09 -6.95
N THR A 108 -5.07 6.01 -6.76
CA THR A 108 -3.96 6.19 -7.70
C THR A 108 -3.00 5.01 -7.69
N GLY A 109 -2.69 4.45 -6.52
CA GLY A 109 -1.91 3.22 -6.38
C GLY A 109 -2.56 2.04 -7.11
N CYS A 110 -3.88 1.85 -6.94
CA CYS A 110 -4.65 0.81 -7.60
C CYS A 110 -4.65 0.96 -9.12
N PHE A 111 -4.87 2.19 -9.62
CA PHE A 111 -4.86 2.49 -11.04
C PHE A 111 -3.49 2.20 -11.67
N LEU A 112 -2.40 2.70 -11.07
CA LEU A 112 -1.06 2.49 -11.59
C LEU A 112 -0.61 1.03 -11.46
N ALA A 113 -0.96 0.36 -10.36
CA ALA A 113 -0.68 -1.07 -10.19
C ALA A 113 -1.38 -1.92 -11.24
N THR A 114 -2.60 -1.56 -11.65
CA THR A 114 -3.33 -2.28 -12.72
C THR A 114 -2.50 -2.33 -14.01
N PHE A 115 -1.97 -1.19 -14.44
CA PHE A 115 -1.12 -1.15 -15.64
C PHE A 115 0.24 -1.81 -15.41
N MET A 116 0.86 -1.63 -14.24
CA MET A 116 2.14 -2.26 -13.91
C MET A 116 2.04 -3.79 -13.96
N VAL A 117 1.03 -4.37 -13.31
CA VAL A 117 0.81 -5.82 -13.28
C VAL A 117 0.47 -6.33 -14.68
N TYR A 118 -0.39 -5.61 -15.41
CA TYR A 118 -0.73 -6.00 -16.79
C TYR A 118 0.49 -5.96 -17.73
N LEU A 119 1.33 -4.92 -17.66
CA LEU A 119 2.58 -4.88 -18.43
C LEU A 119 3.53 -6.01 -18.00
N GLY A 120 3.58 -6.31 -16.70
CA GLY A 120 4.27 -7.45 -16.14
C GLY A 120 3.84 -8.78 -16.76
N THR A 121 2.55 -8.98 -16.95
CA THR A 121 2.04 -10.21 -17.60
C THR A 121 2.40 -10.28 -19.08
N GLN A 122 2.49 -9.15 -19.80
CA GLN A 122 2.94 -9.13 -21.18
C GLN A 122 4.42 -9.49 -21.35
N ILE A 123 5.26 -9.18 -20.35
CA ILE A 123 6.69 -9.54 -20.35
C ILE A 123 6.98 -10.94 -19.78
N GLY A 124 5.92 -11.72 -19.51
CA GLY A 124 6.04 -13.12 -19.07
C GLY A 124 6.13 -13.31 -17.55
N ILE A 125 5.80 -12.31 -16.74
CA ILE A 125 5.68 -12.43 -15.28
C ILE A 125 4.19 -12.61 -14.92
N PRO A 126 3.77 -13.78 -14.42
CA PRO A 126 2.36 -14.02 -14.13
C PRO A 126 1.87 -13.13 -12.99
N ALA A 127 0.59 -12.74 -13.03
CA ALA A 127 -0.02 -11.81 -12.07
C ALA A 127 0.03 -12.36 -10.62
N GLU A 128 0.02 -13.67 -10.43
CA GLU A 128 0.19 -14.31 -9.12
C GLU A 128 1.52 -13.96 -8.44
N PHE A 129 2.60 -13.74 -9.21
CA PHE A 129 3.89 -13.32 -8.63
C PHE A 129 3.84 -11.86 -8.17
N PHE A 130 3.03 -11.01 -8.81
CA PHE A 130 2.76 -9.66 -8.31
C PHE A 130 1.89 -9.68 -7.05
N ILE A 131 0.92 -10.59 -6.92
CA ILE A 131 0.16 -10.76 -5.69
C ILE A 131 1.09 -11.13 -4.53
N ILE A 132 1.95 -12.14 -4.72
CA ILE A 132 2.96 -12.55 -3.73
C ILE A 132 3.91 -11.39 -3.42
N GLY A 133 4.39 -10.69 -4.46
CA GLY A 133 5.28 -9.54 -4.31
C GLY A 133 4.67 -8.38 -3.53
N MET A 134 3.38 -8.08 -3.74
CA MET A 134 2.64 -7.08 -2.97
C MET A 134 2.54 -7.49 -1.49
N VAL A 135 2.23 -8.76 -1.19
CA VAL A 135 2.20 -9.24 0.20
C VAL A 135 3.55 -9.09 0.88
N ILE A 136 4.65 -9.42 0.18
CA ILE A 136 6.01 -9.22 0.70
C ILE A 136 6.29 -7.73 0.94
N ALA A 137 5.93 -6.85 0.00
CA ALA A 137 6.11 -5.41 0.14
C ALA A 137 5.34 -4.85 1.36
N ILE A 138 4.10 -5.30 1.57
CA ILE A 138 3.28 -4.90 2.71
C ILE A 138 3.89 -5.36 4.04
N LEU A 139 4.28 -6.63 4.12
CA LEU A 139 4.87 -7.19 5.34
C LEU A 139 6.19 -6.48 5.69
N THR A 140 7.01 -6.17 4.70
CA THR A 140 8.30 -5.49 4.92
C THR A 140 8.13 -4.05 5.44
N ILE A 141 7.09 -3.33 5.01
CA ILE A 141 6.88 -1.93 5.42
C ILE A 141 6.01 -1.83 6.68
N GLN A 142 4.93 -2.60 6.76
CA GLN A 142 3.90 -2.46 7.81
C GLN A 142 3.83 -3.64 8.78
N GLY A 143 4.27 -4.84 8.38
CA GLY A 143 4.00 -6.08 9.12
C GLY A 143 5.07 -6.51 10.14
N ILE A 144 6.36 -6.24 9.90
CA ILE A 144 7.43 -6.85 10.73
C ILE A 144 7.53 -6.21 12.13
N SER A 145 7.35 -4.89 12.26
CA SER A 145 7.33 -4.27 13.57
C SER A 145 6.65 -2.91 13.56
N HIS A 146 5.41 -2.85 14.05
CA HIS A 146 4.66 -1.60 14.22
C HIS A 146 5.47 -0.51 14.94
N ARG A 147 6.30 -0.88 15.93
CA ARG A 147 7.17 0.05 16.66
C ARG A 147 8.28 0.63 15.77
N HIS A 148 9.00 -0.21 15.03
CA HIS A 148 10.09 0.27 14.16
C HIS A 148 9.56 0.95 12.90
N SER A 149 8.47 0.44 12.32
CA SER A 149 7.77 1.07 11.19
C SER A 149 7.25 2.46 11.57
N SER A 150 6.66 2.64 12.75
CA SER A 150 6.24 3.99 13.21
C SER A 150 7.42 4.96 13.34
N ARG A 151 8.58 4.48 13.81
CA ARG A 151 9.80 5.29 13.94
C ARG A 151 10.45 5.58 12.58
N LEU A 152 10.46 4.62 11.68
CA LEU A 152 10.97 4.76 10.31
C LEU A 152 10.13 5.77 9.52
N LEU A 153 8.79 5.62 9.56
CA LEU A 153 7.86 6.57 8.96
C LEU A 153 8.05 7.97 9.58
N GLY A 154 8.15 8.06 10.90
CA GLY A 154 8.45 9.32 11.59
C GLY A 154 9.82 9.94 11.26
N ALA A 155 10.81 9.13 10.88
CA ALA A 155 12.16 9.57 10.49
C ALA A 155 12.23 10.02 9.03
N ILE A 156 11.71 9.22 8.09
CA ILE A 156 11.58 9.56 6.66
C ILE A 156 10.84 10.89 6.51
N TRP A 157 9.83 11.10 7.34
CA TRP A 157 9.04 12.32 7.31
C TRP A 157 9.75 13.55 7.87
N ARG A 158 10.70 13.37 8.79
CA ARG A 158 11.55 14.45 9.32
C ARG A 158 12.53 14.97 8.27
N ILE A 159 12.96 14.11 7.35
CA ILE A 159 13.93 14.43 6.27
C ILE A 159 13.29 15.26 5.16
N ARG A 160 11.98 15.14 4.93
CA ARG A 160 11.24 15.94 3.93
C ARG A 160 10.88 17.36 4.40
N ARG A 161 11.37 17.78 5.57
CA ARG A 161 11.18 19.12 6.13
C ARG A 161 12.32 20.03 5.70
#